data_AF-A0A1A8R9G5-F1
#
_entry.id   AF-A0A1A8R9G5-F1
#
_cell.length_a   1.000
_cell.length_b   1.000
_cell.length_c   1.000
_cell.angle_alpha   90.00
_cell.angle_beta   90.00
_cell.angle_gamma   90.00
#
_symmetry.space_group_name_H-M   'P 1'
#
loop_
_entity.id
_entity.type
_entity.pdbx_description
1 polymer ?
#
loop_
_entity_poly.entity_id
_entity_poly.type
_entity_poly.pdbx_seq_one_letter_code
_entity_poly.pdbx_strand_id
1 'polypeptide(L)'
;IRFCMACAIVSLIATFIFLINCPNVPMAGVTAPYWSRQIVKQQLDQYKVFYDKPSKRHLGNSSSLDENLTAACNSACSCIRELYNPVCGSDGVMYYSPCHAGCTSVNHTELSMGKQVYSGCSCVGGNVSRGDEGFAVAGKCSSTCHHMPAFLSLLFIIICFTFLSSIPALTATLRCVPDSQRSFGLGIQWIVVRTLGSIPGPIAFGSVIDLSCLLWQDRCGELGSCYIYRNSAMSQYTLIAGIIFKLLGTTFFLVASVLYQPPPESPLSSCESMNHGTEHMGNLPIKDLPEDGVIVNLHARL
;
A
#
# COMPACT_ATOMS: atom_id res chain seq x y z
N ILE A 1 -26.99 2.06 -1.54
CA ILE A 1 -26.50 2.68 -0.28
C ILE A 1 -26.26 1.65 0.82
N ARG A 2 -27.25 0.87 1.28
CA ARG A 2 -27.04 -0.17 2.32
C ARG A 2 -25.93 -1.19 2.00
N PHE A 3 -25.82 -1.61 0.74
CA PHE A 3 -24.71 -2.46 0.30
C PHE A 3 -23.34 -1.78 0.46
N CYS A 4 -23.20 -0.52 0.00
CA CYS A 4 -21.97 0.27 0.17
C CYS A 4 -21.58 0.43 1.65
N MET A 5 -22.59 0.61 2.53
CA MET A 5 -22.38 0.65 3.98
C MET A 5 -21.79 -0.66 4.52
N ALA A 6 -22.34 -1.81 4.12
CA ALA A 6 -21.81 -3.11 4.52
C ALA A 6 -20.37 -3.31 4.03
N CYS A 7 -20.08 -2.96 2.77
CA CYS A 7 -18.73 -3.01 2.22
C CYS A 7 -17.76 -2.07 2.94
N ALA A 8 -18.20 -0.85 3.30
CA ALA A 8 -17.41 0.11 4.06
C ALA A 8 -17.04 -0.45 5.44
N ILE A 9 -17.99 -1.03 6.17
CA ILE A 9 -17.77 -1.66 7.49
C ILE A 9 -16.80 -2.83 7.39
N VAL A 10 -17.00 -3.75 6.42
CA VAL A 10 -16.09 -4.89 6.22
C VAL A 10 -14.67 -4.39 5.94
N SER A 11 -14.53 -3.37 5.08
CA SER A 11 -13.21 -2.81 4.77
C SER A 11 -12.58 -2.06 5.96
N LEU A 12 -13.38 -1.42 6.82
CA LEU A 12 -12.91 -0.78 8.06
C LEU A 12 -12.38 -1.83 9.04
N ILE A 13 -13.10 -2.93 9.25
CA ILE A 13 -12.66 -4.03 10.12
C ILE A 13 -11.37 -4.64 9.57
N ALA A 14 -11.32 -4.90 8.26
CA ALA A 14 -10.13 -5.46 7.61
C ALA A 14 -8.91 -4.52 7.70
N THR A 15 -9.10 -3.20 7.83
CA THR A 15 -7.99 -2.22 7.96
C THR A 15 -7.13 -2.45 9.21
N PHE A 16 -7.67 -3.09 10.26
CA PHE A 16 -6.88 -3.45 11.44
C PHE A 16 -5.76 -4.46 11.16
N ILE A 17 -5.72 -5.09 9.97
CA ILE A 17 -4.59 -5.93 9.55
C ILE A 17 -3.24 -5.21 9.62
N PHE A 18 -3.22 -3.88 9.42
CA PHE A 18 -1.99 -3.10 9.52
C PHE A 18 -1.40 -3.06 10.94
N LEU A 19 -2.09 -3.56 11.97
CA LEU A 19 -1.49 -3.81 13.28
C LEU A 19 -0.46 -4.95 13.22
N ILE A 20 -0.68 -5.93 12.33
CA ILE A 20 0.29 -7.00 12.08
C ILE A 20 1.42 -6.41 11.25
N ASN A 21 2.54 -6.14 11.91
CA ASN A 21 3.75 -5.66 11.25
C ASN A 21 4.87 -6.70 11.40
N CYS A 22 5.69 -6.81 10.35
CA CYS A 22 6.90 -7.63 10.38
C CYS A 22 8.06 -6.75 10.84
N PRO A 23 8.95 -7.26 11.71
CA PRO A 23 10.19 -6.55 12.03
C PRO A 23 11.00 -6.34 10.75
N ASN A 24 11.77 -5.24 10.73
CA ASN A 24 12.75 -5.04 9.68
C ASN A 24 13.86 -6.08 9.79
N VAL A 25 14.33 -6.59 8.66
CA VAL A 25 15.58 -7.37 8.61
C VAL A 25 16.72 -6.46 9.10
N PRO A 26 17.60 -6.94 10.00
CA PRO A 26 18.70 -6.14 10.52
C PRO A 26 19.67 -5.77 9.40
N MET A 27 20.10 -4.51 9.39
CA MET A 27 21.12 -3.98 8.49
C MET A 27 22.22 -3.32 9.31
N ALA A 28 23.46 -3.75 9.08
CA ALA A 28 24.63 -3.20 9.74
C ALA A 28 24.78 -1.70 9.44
N GLY A 29 24.96 -0.90 10.50
CA GLY A 29 25.14 0.56 10.42
C GLY A 29 23.85 1.37 10.25
N VAL A 30 22.68 0.71 10.11
CA VAL A 30 21.38 1.39 9.93
C VAL A 30 20.35 0.95 10.98
N THR A 31 20.04 -0.35 11.05
CA THR A 31 19.08 -0.91 12.04
C THR A 31 19.73 -1.84 13.07
N ALA A 32 20.97 -2.26 12.83
CA ALA A 32 21.78 -3.06 13.73
C ALA A 32 23.25 -2.56 13.72
N PRO A 33 23.98 -2.66 14.84
CA PRO A 33 25.40 -2.32 14.86
C PRO A 33 26.24 -3.34 14.07
N TYR A 34 27.42 -2.92 13.61
CA TYR A 34 28.41 -3.84 13.05
C TYR A 34 28.91 -4.84 14.09
N TRP A 35 29.08 -6.10 13.68
CA TRP A 35 29.67 -7.12 14.52
C TRP A 35 31.16 -6.83 14.78
N SER A 36 31.52 -6.48 16.01
CA SER A 36 32.92 -6.23 16.39
C SER A 36 33.42 -7.33 17.32
N ARG A 37 34.45 -8.06 16.86
CA ARG A 37 35.18 -9.08 17.65
C ARG A 37 35.79 -8.53 18.95
N GLN A 38 35.87 -7.20 19.09
CA GLN A 38 36.41 -6.45 20.23
C GLN A 38 35.52 -6.46 21.49
N ILE A 39 34.26 -6.92 21.42
CA ILE A 39 33.32 -6.86 22.56
C ILE A 39 33.49 -8.04 23.55
N VAL A 40 34.34 -9.02 23.28
CA VAL A 40 34.41 -10.23 24.11
C VAL A 40 35.31 -10.13 25.35
N LYS A 41 35.98 -9.01 25.69
CA LYS A 41 36.76 -9.03 26.96
C LYS A 41 37.00 -7.78 27.82
N GLN A 42 36.62 -6.54 27.49
CA GLN A 42 37.07 -5.45 28.39
C GLN A 42 36.29 -4.13 28.53
N GLN A 43 35.11 -3.91 27.92
CA GLN A 43 34.39 -2.64 28.15
C GLN A 43 32.86 -2.80 28.22
N LEU A 44 32.38 -3.58 29.19
CA LEU A 44 30.96 -3.58 29.56
C LEU A 44 30.59 -2.36 30.44
N ASP A 45 31.57 -1.63 30.99
CA ASP A 45 31.30 -0.57 31.98
C ASP A 45 31.32 0.86 31.41
N GLN A 46 31.91 1.12 30.24
CA GLN A 46 32.05 2.49 29.71
C GLN A 46 30.96 2.89 28.70
N TYR A 47 30.23 1.94 28.11
CA TYR A 47 29.25 2.22 27.05
C TYR A 47 27.87 2.68 27.58
N LYS A 48 27.57 2.45 28.85
CA LYS A 48 26.30 2.87 29.49
C LYS A 48 26.16 4.39 29.65
N VAL A 49 27.25 5.15 29.56
CA VAL A 49 27.26 6.59 29.84
C VAL A 49 26.86 7.45 28.62
N PHE A 50 26.98 6.93 27.38
CA PHE A 50 26.71 7.74 26.19
C PHE A 50 25.22 7.72 25.75
N TYR A 51 24.44 6.70 26.15
CA TYR A 51 23.04 6.55 25.73
C TYR A 51 22.01 7.16 26.67
N ASP A 52 22.40 7.67 27.85
CA ASP A 52 21.47 8.19 28.87
C ASP A 52 21.50 9.73 29.00
N LYS A 53 21.40 10.44 27.87
CA LYS A 53 21.17 11.90 27.91
C LYS A 53 20.00 12.30 27.02
N PRO A 54 18.91 12.85 27.59
CA PRO A 54 17.79 13.32 26.79
C PRO A 54 18.15 14.70 26.23
N SER A 55 18.34 14.80 24.91
CA SER A 55 18.51 16.11 24.26
C SER A 55 17.15 16.67 23.86
N LYS A 56 16.88 17.87 24.36
CA LYS A 56 15.65 18.65 24.17
C LYS A 56 15.51 19.10 22.72
N ARG A 57 14.25 19.11 22.26
CA ARG A 57 13.79 19.71 20.98
C ARG A 57 14.42 21.08 20.73
N HIS A 58 15.00 21.24 19.54
CA HIS A 58 14.93 22.49 18.79
C HIS A 58 14.51 22.20 17.35
N LEU A 59 13.56 23.01 16.91
CA LEU A 59 12.87 23.02 15.63
C LEU A 59 13.83 23.51 14.53
N GLY A 60 13.96 22.73 13.44
CA GLY A 60 14.60 23.16 12.18
C GLY A 60 15.81 22.31 11.76
N ASN A 61 15.70 21.74 10.55
CA ASN A 61 16.63 20.90 9.79
C ASN A 61 16.68 19.40 10.11
N SER A 62 16.28 18.63 9.09
CA SER A 62 16.23 17.18 9.01
C SER A 62 17.64 16.58 9.18
N SER A 63 18.04 16.28 10.40
CA SER A 63 19.24 15.49 10.71
C SER A 63 18.89 14.02 10.70
N SER A 64 19.36 13.31 9.67
CA SER A 64 19.44 11.86 9.60
C SER A 64 20.00 11.28 10.91
N LEU A 65 19.43 10.17 11.38
CA LEU A 65 20.13 9.30 12.32
C LEU A 65 21.52 9.02 11.73
N ASP A 66 22.59 9.25 12.48
CA ASP A 66 23.97 9.06 12.02
C ASP A 66 24.18 7.64 11.46
N GLU A 67 24.06 7.51 10.14
CA GLU A 67 24.32 6.29 9.39
C GLU A 67 25.83 6.03 9.40
N ASN A 68 26.28 5.20 10.34
CA ASN A 68 27.68 4.81 10.43
C ASN A 68 27.90 3.47 9.70
N LEU A 69 27.96 3.55 8.37
CA LEU A 69 28.26 2.43 7.49
C LEU A 69 29.74 1.98 7.58
N THR A 70 30.58 2.74 8.28
CA THR A 70 32.01 2.47 8.41
C THR A 70 32.32 1.90 9.79
N ALA A 71 33.05 0.80 9.83
CA ALA A 71 33.43 0.08 11.04
C ALA A 71 34.87 -0.45 10.94
N ALA A 72 35.47 -0.87 12.05
CA ALA A 72 36.85 -1.37 12.07
C ALA A 72 37.11 -2.57 11.14
N CYS A 73 36.08 -3.36 10.84
CA CYS A 73 36.18 -4.51 9.93
C CYS A 73 36.22 -4.10 8.44
N ASN A 74 35.58 -3.00 8.04
CA ASN A 74 35.54 -2.53 6.66
C ASN A 74 36.36 -1.25 6.40
N SER A 75 37.03 -0.71 7.42
CA SER A 75 37.80 0.53 7.32
C SER A 75 38.99 0.42 6.35
N ALA A 76 39.51 -0.78 6.12
CA ALA A 76 40.61 -1.02 5.18
C ALA A 76 40.16 -1.01 3.70
N CYS A 77 38.85 -1.09 3.43
CA CYS A 77 38.33 -1.28 2.08
C CYS A 77 38.05 0.04 1.34
N SER A 78 38.06 1.21 2.02
CA SER A 78 37.76 2.53 1.44
C SER A 78 36.44 2.55 0.64
N CYS A 79 35.35 2.11 1.28
CA CYS A 79 34.07 1.91 0.62
C CYS A 79 33.41 3.21 0.14
N ILE A 80 32.82 3.14 -1.05
CA ILE A 80 32.09 4.23 -1.72
C ILE A 80 30.60 4.14 -1.34
N ARG A 81 29.99 5.26 -0.93
CA ARG A 81 28.58 5.30 -0.49
C ARG A 81 27.61 5.41 -1.66
N GLU A 82 28.05 5.90 -2.80
CA GLU A 82 27.24 6.11 -4.00
C GLU A 82 26.78 4.79 -4.65
N LEU A 83 27.44 3.67 -4.33
CA LEU A 83 27.15 2.35 -4.90
C LEU A 83 26.44 1.43 -3.89
N TYR A 84 25.11 1.43 -3.92
CA TYR A 84 24.28 0.51 -3.16
C TYR A 84 24.12 -0.83 -3.86
N ASN A 85 24.74 -1.88 -3.30
CA ASN A 85 24.72 -3.25 -3.81
C ASN A 85 24.52 -4.24 -2.65
N PRO A 86 23.30 -4.34 -2.10
CA PRO A 86 23.09 -5.03 -0.82
C PRO A 86 23.49 -6.50 -0.89
N VAL A 87 24.09 -6.99 0.20
CA VAL A 87 24.42 -8.40 0.40
C VAL A 87 23.84 -8.90 1.71
N CYS A 88 23.47 -10.18 1.73
CA CYS A 88 23.04 -10.88 2.93
C CYS A 88 24.21 -11.70 3.49
N GLY A 89 24.68 -11.35 4.68
CA GLY A 89 25.68 -12.13 5.39
C GLY A 89 25.14 -13.49 5.84
N SER A 90 26.04 -14.44 6.01
CA SER A 90 25.76 -15.75 6.65
C SER A 90 25.24 -15.64 8.09
N ASP A 91 25.40 -14.48 8.71
CA ASP A 91 24.84 -14.08 10.02
C ASP A 91 23.38 -13.62 9.95
N GLY A 92 22.78 -13.57 8.75
CA GLY A 92 21.41 -13.08 8.54
C GLY A 92 21.28 -11.55 8.60
N VAL A 93 22.39 -10.81 8.59
CA VAL A 93 22.42 -9.35 8.60
C VAL A 93 22.66 -8.83 7.18
N MET A 94 21.94 -7.78 6.80
CA MET A 94 22.14 -7.07 5.53
C MET A 94 23.28 -6.06 5.64
N TYR A 95 24.07 -5.94 4.59
CA TYR A 95 25.15 -4.96 4.48
C TYR A 95 24.95 -4.10 3.24
N TYR A 96 25.41 -2.85 3.29
CA TYR A 96 25.21 -1.85 2.21
C TYR A 96 25.82 -2.29 0.87
N SER A 97 27.01 -2.88 0.92
CA SER A 97 27.68 -3.47 -0.23
C SER A 97 28.66 -4.58 0.21
N PRO A 98 29.21 -5.39 -0.72
CA PRO A 98 30.25 -6.36 -0.38
C PRO A 98 31.46 -5.72 0.31
N CYS A 99 31.83 -4.51 -0.09
CA CYS A 99 32.88 -3.71 0.56
C CYS A 99 32.52 -3.40 2.02
N HIS A 100 31.28 -2.95 2.27
CA HIS A 100 30.81 -2.64 3.60
C HIS A 100 30.66 -3.90 4.50
N ALA A 101 30.55 -5.08 3.91
CA ALA A 101 30.65 -6.38 4.60
C ALA A 101 32.11 -6.84 4.81
N GLY A 102 33.08 -6.11 4.26
CA GLY A 102 34.51 -6.41 4.38
C GLY A 102 34.97 -7.61 3.56
N CYS A 103 34.27 -7.97 2.48
CA CYS A 103 34.60 -9.13 1.65
C CYS A 103 35.82 -8.88 0.76
N THR A 104 36.72 -9.85 0.68
CA THR A 104 37.97 -9.75 -0.11
C THR A 104 37.91 -10.46 -1.45
N SER A 105 37.01 -11.44 -1.60
CA SER A 105 36.97 -12.31 -2.77
C SER A 105 35.54 -12.58 -3.23
N VAL A 106 35.40 -12.79 -4.54
CA VAL A 106 34.18 -13.30 -5.18
C VAL A 106 34.43 -14.77 -5.47
N ASN A 107 33.70 -15.66 -4.81
CA ASN A 107 33.90 -17.11 -4.97
C ASN A 107 33.27 -17.60 -6.27
N HIS A 108 31.95 -17.68 -6.33
CA HIS A 108 31.20 -18.22 -7.48
C HIS A 108 29.77 -17.67 -7.53
N THR A 109 29.14 -17.73 -8.70
CA THR A 109 27.68 -17.61 -8.85
C THR A 109 27.03 -18.92 -8.42
N GLU A 110 26.16 -18.88 -7.42
CA GLU A 110 25.40 -20.04 -6.96
C GLU A 110 24.46 -20.52 -8.09
N LEU A 111 24.73 -21.70 -8.66
CA LEU A 111 24.08 -22.19 -9.88
C LEU A 111 22.55 -22.37 -9.74
N SER A 112 22.07 -22.56 -8.52
CA SER A 112 20.66 -22.77 -8.18
C SER A 112 19.83 -21.48 -8.16
N MET A 113 20.47 -20.33 -7.89
CA MET A 113 19.78 -19.05 -7.66
C MET A 113 20.29 -17.91 -8.56
N GLY A 114 21.40 -18.12 -9.29
CA GLY A 114 22.04 -17.12 -10.14
C GLY A 114 22.68 -15.95 -9.38
N LYS A 115 22.88 -16.07 -8.06
CA LYS A 115 23.39 -15.00 -7.19
C LYS A 115 24.88 -15.14 -6.95
N GLN A 116 25.59 -14.02 -6.93
CA GLN A 116 27.02 -13.98 -6.61
C GLN A 116 27.25 -14.23 -5.11
N VAL A 117 28.24 -15.05 -4.78
CA VAL A 117 28.68 -15.32 -3.40
C VAL A 117 30.05 -14.69 -3.17
N TYR A 118 30.13 -13.91 -2.11
CA TYR A 118 31.32 -13.21 -1.63
C TYR A 118 31.89 -13.92 -0.40
N SER A 119 33.21 -13.95 -0.28
CA SER A 119 33.96 -14.63 0.79
C SER A 119 35.02 -13.70 1.39
N GLY A 120 35.58 -14.10 2.54
CA GLY A 120 36.54 -13.27 3.26
C GLY A 120 35.89 -12.04 3.89
N CYS A 121 34.60 -12.10 4.22
CA CYS A 121 33.84 -10.97 4.73
C CYS A 121 34.13 -10.76 6.23
N SER A 122 35.04 -9.84 6.53
CA SER A 122 35.52 -9.57 7.89
C SER A 122 34.46 -9.04 8.86
N CYS A 123 33.41 -8.38 8.34
CA CYS A 123 32.32 -7.83 9.14
C CYS A 123 31.19 -8.84 9.43
N VAL A 124 31.15 -9.96 8.70
CA VAL A 124 30.07 -10.96 8.83
C VAL A 124 30.39 -11.88 10.00
N GLY A 125 29.54 -11.83 11.02
CA GLY A 125 29.73 -12.55 12.28
C GLY A 125 29.24 -14.00 12.21
N GLY A 126 30.06 -14.93 11.71
CA GLY A 126 29.71 -16.34 11.71
C GLY A 126 30.02 -17.02 13.06
N ASN A 127 29.09 -17.84 13.56
CA ASN A 127 29.32 -18.78 14.66
C ASN A 127 30.16 -19.98 14.16
N VAL A 128 31.28 -19.69 13.49
CA VAL A 128 32.17 -20.68 12.92
C VAL A 128 33.24 -20.99 13.94
N SER A 129 33.40 -22.28 14.23
CA SER A 129 34.58 -22.85 14.88
C SER A 129 35.85 -22.25 14.28
N ARG A 130 36.38 -21.21 14.93
CA ARG A 130 37.78 -20.75 14.91
C ARG A 130 38.54 -21.08 13.60
N GLY A 131 38.10 -20.55 12.45
CA GLY A 131 38.80 -20.85 11.18
C GLY A 131 38.14 -20.37 9.89
N ASP A 132 36.82 -20.49 9.71
CA ASP A 132 36.22 -20.09 8.42
C ASP A 132 35.90 -18.60 8.35
N GLU A 133 36.29 -18.02 7.22
CA GLU A 133 35.96 -16.66 6.79
C GLU A 133 34.44 -16.47 6.60
N GLY A 134 33.92 -15.31 7.00
CA GLY A 134 32.52 -14.98 6.75
C GLY A 134 32.20 -14.93 5.26
N PHE A 135 31.00 -15.38 4.87
CA PHE A 135 30.49 -15.25 3.50
C PHE A 135 29.21 -14.44 3.43
N ALA A 136 28.96 -13.83 2.28
CA ALA A 136 27.74 -13.07 1.99
C ALA A 136 27.22 -13.36 0.58
N VAL A 137 25.91 -13.37 0.41
CA VAL A 137 25.23 -13.63 -0.87
C VAL A 137 24.63 -12.33 -1.42
N ALA A 138 24.73 -12.11 -2.73
CA ALA A 138 24.15 -10.94 -3.38
C ALA A 138 22.63 -10.84 -3.17
N GLY A 139 22.17 -9.63 -2.85
CA GLY A 139 20.76 -9.30 -2.63
C GLY A 139 20.41 -9.12 -1.15
N LYS A 140 19.12 -8.83 -0.92
CA LYS A 140 18.55 -8.66 0.42
C LYS A 140 18.40 -10.02 1.12
N CYS A 141 18.48 -10.05 2.44
CA CYS A 141 18.15 -11.26 3.19
C CYS A 141 16.67 -11.60 3.10
N SER A 142 16.36 -12.89 3.24
CA SER A 142 14.98 -13.36 3.35
C SER A 142 14.35 -12.87 4.65
N SER A 143 13.12 -12.38 4.58
CA SER A 143 12.34 -12.07 5.77
C SER A 143 11.71 -13.36 6.31
N THR A 144 11.89 -13.65 7.61
CA THR A 144 11.27 -14.80 8.29
C THR A 144 9.82 -14.53 8.70
N CYS A 145 9.16 -13.53 8.09
CA CYS A 145 7.81 -13.14 8.50
C CYS A 145 6.73 -14.09 7.96
N HIS A 146 6.24 -14.97 8.83
CA HIS A 146 5.14 -15.90 8.52
C HIS A 146 3.79 -15.23 8.25
N HIS A 147 3.60 -13.98 8.69
CA HIS A 147 2.34 -13.25 8.51
C HIS A 147 2.19 -12.55 7.15
N MET A 148 3.22 -12.58 6.30
CA MET A 148 3.21 -11.90 5.00
C MET A 148 2.06 -12.37 4.08
N PRO A 149 1.76 -13.69 3.92
CA PRO A 149 0.64 -14.12 3.09
C PRO A 149 -0.72 -13.67 3.62
N ALA A 150 -0.91 -13.67 4.94
CA ALA A 150 -2.15 -13.21 5.58
C ALA A 150 -2.36 -11.69 5.39
N PHE A 151 -1.28 -10.91 5.46
CA PHE A 151 -1.32 -9.48 5.16
C PHE A 151 -1.76 -9.24 3.70
N LEU A 152 -1.17 -9.95 2.74
CA LEU A 152 -1.50 -9.81 1.32
C LEU A 152 -2.95 -10.22 1.01
N SER A 153 -3.43 -11.31 1.62
CA SER A 153 -4.81 -11.78 1.40
C SER A 153 -5.86 -10.80 1.95
N LEU A 154 -5.62 -10.25 3.15
CA LEU A 154 -6.52 -9.25 3.73
C LEU A 154 -6.42 -7.89 3.03
N LEU A 155 -5.23 -7.50 2.55
CA LEU A 155 -5.08 -6.33 1.70
C LEU A 155 -5.91 -6.47 0.42
N PHE A 156 -5.89 -7.64 -0.21
CA PHE A 156 -6.75 -7.94 -1.36
C PHE A 156 -8.23 -7.79 -1.00
N ILE A 157 -8.67 -8.31 0.15
CA ILE A 157 -10.05 -8.15 0.63
C ILE A 157 -10.40 -6.66 0.80
N ILE A 158 -9.54 -5.85 1.44
CA ILE A 158 -9.75 -4.41 1.59
C ILE A 158 -9.96 -3.74 0.23
N ILE A 159 -9.09 -4.05 -0.73
CA ILE A 159 -9.13 -3.50 -2.08
C ILE A 159 -10.43 -3.90 -2.78
N CYS A 160 -10.77 -5.20 -2.79
CA CYS A 160 -11.99 -5.71 -3.41
C CYS A 160 -13.25 -5.03 -2.86
N PHE A 161 -13.44 -4.98 -1.54
CA PHE A 161 -14.63 -4.35 -0.96
C PHE A 161 -14.68 -2.83 -1.18
N THR A 162 -13.52 -2.18 -1.28
CA THR A 162 -13.44 -0.76 -1.65
C THR A 162 -13.95 -0.53 -3.07
N PHE A 163 -13.48 -1.33 -4.05
CA PHE A 163 -13.89 -1.19 -5.44
C PHE A 163 -15.32 -1.69 -5.71
N LEU A 164 -15.79 -2.73 -5.02
CA LEU A 164 -17.17 -3.22 -5.11
C LEU A 164 -18.20 -2.15 -4.74
N SER A 165 -17.82 -1.18 -3.90
CA SER A 165 -18.70 -0.08 -3.51
C SER A 165 -18.90 0.97 -4.62
N SER A 166 -18.05 0.97 -5.65
CA SER A 166 -18.04 1.99 -6.71
C SER A 166 -19.29 1.94 -7.59
N ILE A 167 -19.62 0.78 -8.17
CA ILE A 167 -20.79 0.63 -9.06
C ILE A 167 -22.10 0.95 -8.33
N PRO A 168 -22.37 0.39 -7.12
CA PRO A 168 -23.61 0.69 -6.42
C PRO A 168 -23.70 2.14 -5.95
N ALA A 169 -22.57 2.82 -5.71
CA ALA A 169 -22.55 4.26 -5.43
C ALA A 169 -22.92 5.07 -6.69
N LEU A 170 -22.35 4.73 -7.85
CA LEU A 170 -22.71 5.36 -9.13
C LEU A 170 -24.19 5.15 -9.47
N THR A 171 -24.72 3.93 -9.30
CA THR A 171 -26.14 3.64 -9.48
C THR A 171 -27.01 4.44 -8.52
N ALA A 172 -26.59 4.64 -7.26
CA ALA A 172 -27.30 5.46 -6.31
C ALA A 172 -27.36 6.93 -6.75
N THR A 173 -26.25 7.50 -7.23
CA THR A 173 -26.22 8.87 -7.78
C THR A 173 -27.21 9.01 -8.94
N LEU A 174 -27.20 8.08 -9.90
CA LEU A 174 -28.07 8.13 -11.09
C LEU A 174 -29.57 8.07 -10.75
N ARG A 175 -29.94 7.47 -9.61
CA ARG A 175 -31.32 7.43 -9.12
C ARG A 175 -31.73 8.71 -8.37
N CYS A 176 -30.77 9.51 -7.92
CA CYS A 176 -31.03 10.77 -7.22
C CYS A 176 -31.10 11.97 -8.18
N VAL A 177 -30.71 11.80 -9.45
CA VAL A 177 -30.65 12.88 -10.44
C VAL A 177 -31.66 12.61 -11.56
N PRO A 178 -32.48 13.61 -11.97
CA PRO A 178 -33.37 13.49 -13.11
C PRO A 178 -32.62 13.13 -14.40
N ASP A 179 -33.29 12.38 -15.29
CA ASP A 179 -32.68 11.81 -16.50
C ASP A 179 -31.96 12.85 -17.38
N SER A 180 -32.52 14.07 -17.48
CA SER A 180 -31.94 15.17 -18.24
C SER A 180 -30.66 15.77 -17.65
N GLN A 181 -30.36 15.52 -16.37
CA GLN A 181 -29.23 16.12 -15.64
C GLN A 181 -28.19 15.09 -15.19
N ARG A 182 -28.37 13.79 -15.52
CA ARG A 182 -27.48 12.71 -15.06
C ARG A 182 -26.01 12.93 -15.43
N SER A 183 -25.74 13.34 -16.67
CA SER A 183 -24.36 13.58 -17.15
C SER A 183 -23.69 14.75 -16.42
N PHE A 184 -24.45 15.82 -16.16
CA PHE A 184 -23.98 16.97 -15.37
C PHE A 184 -23.66 16.57 -13.93
N GLY A 185 -24.56 15.82 -13.28
CA GLY A 185 -24.36 15.31 -11.91
C GLY A 185 -23.15 14.38 -11.79
N LEU A 186 -22.97 13.46 -12.74
CA LEU A 186 -21.76 12.62 -12.79
C LEU A 186 -20.49 13.45 -13.02
N GLY A 187 -20.55 14.49 -13.85
CA GLY A 187 -19.43 15.41 -14.05
C GLY A 187 -18.97 16.06 -12.74
N ILE A 188 -19.90 16.60 -11.96
CA ILE A 188 -19.61 17.18 -10.63
C ILE A 188 -19.04 16.11 -9.68
N GLN A 189 -19.64 14.91 -9.66
CA GLN A 189 -19.16 13.81 -8.82
C GLN A 189 -17.68 13.50 -9.10
N TRP A 190 -17.29 13.37 -10.37
CA TRP A 190 -15.91 13.07 -10.74
C TRP A 190 -14.92 14.20 -10.45
N ILE A 191 -15.36 15.46 -10.58
CA ILE A 191 -14.56 16.62 -10.17
C ILE A 191 -14.24 16.51 -8.67
N VAL A 192 -15.25 16.27 -7.83
CA VAL A 192 -15.07 16.14 -6.37
C VAL A 192 -14.17 14.95 -6.01
N VAL A 193 -14.38 13.79 -6.64
CA VAL A 193 -13.55 12.59 -6.41
C VAL A 193 -12.08 12.87 -6.78
N ARG A 194 -11.84 13.61 -7.87
CA ARG A 194 -10.49 13.88 -8.33
C ARG A 194 -9.78 14.92 -7.48
N THR A 195 -10.48 16.02 -7.12
CA THR A 195 -9.89 17.11 -6.33
C THR A 195 -9.64 16.72 -4.88
N LEU A 196 -10.55 15.97 -4.25
CA LEU A 196 -10.43 15.60 -2.84
C LEU A 196 -9.82 14.21 -2.61
N GLY A 197 -9.81 13.35 -3.62
CA GLY A 197 -9.32 11.98 -3.53
C GLY A 197 -8.08 11.75 -4.40
N SER A 198 -8.26 11.72 -5.72
CA SER A 198 -7.21 11.24 -6.64
C SER A 198 -5.96 12.10 -6.70
N ILE A 199 -6.06 13.42 -6.49
CA ILE A 199 -4.91 14.34 -6.47
C ILE A 199 -4.17 14.28 -5.11
N PRO A 200 -4.83 14.52 -3.96
CA PRO A 200 -4.14 14.49 -2.67
C PRO A 200 -3.75 13.08 -2.21
N GLY A 201 -4.43 12.04 -2.67
CA GLY A 201 -4.20 10.64 -2.27
C GLY A 201 -2.75 10.17 -2.50
N PRO A 202 -2.23 10.21 -3.74
CA PRO A 202 -0.84 9.85 -4.02
C PRO A 202 0.19 10.73 -3.32
N ILE A 203 -0.11 12.03 -3.14
CA ILE A 203 0.80 12.97 -2.44
C ILE A 203 0.92 12.58 -0.96
N ALA A 204 -0.21 12.33 -0.30
CA ALA A 204 -0.22 11.90 1.10
C ALA A 204 0.43 10.52 1.27
N PHE A 205 0.14 9.57 0.36
CA PHE A 205 0.75 8.25 0.40
C PHE A 205 2.26 8.29 0.14
N GLY A 206 2.72 9.12 -0.79
CA GLY A 206 4.15 9.38 -1.02
C GLY A 206 4.82 9.95 0.22
N SER A 207 4.18 10.92 0.88
CA SER A 207 4.68 11.50 2.13
C SER A 207 4.82 10.44 3.25
N VAL A 208 3.86 9.51 3.36
CA VAL A 208 3.94 8.40 4.33
C VAL A 208 5.12 7.47 4.04
N ILE A 209 5.39 7.19 2.77
CA ILE A 209 6.54 6.38 2.35
C ILE A 209 7.84 7.09 2.75
N ASP A 210 7.97 8.36 2.40
CA ASP A 210 9.18 9.15 2.67
C ASP A 210 9.45 9.30 4.17
N LEU A 211 8.40 9.52 4.98
CA LEU A 211 8.49 9.58 6.45
C LEU A 211 8.96 8.27 7.08
N SER A 212 8.76 7.15 6.39
CA SER A 212 9.20 5.84 6.87
C SER A 212 10.63 5.48 6.43
N CYS A 213 11.32 6.34 5.68
CA CYS A 213 12.65 6.04 5.18
C CYS A 213 13.70 5.92 6.30
N LEU A 214 14.54 4.88 6.21
CA LEU A 214 15.69 4.66 7.09
C LEU A 214 17.04 4.93 6.41
N LEU A 215 17.11 4.77 5.10
CA LEU A 215 18.34 4.90 4.33
C LEU A 215 18.03 5.55 2.98
N TRP A 216 18.43 6.80 2.81
CA TRP A 216 18.20 7.56 1.58
C TRP A 216 19.26 7.24 0.53
N GLN A 217 18.87 7.25 -0.74
CA GLN A 217 19.83 7.29 -1.84
C GLN A 217 20.44 8.69 -1.93
N ASP A 218 21.76 8.76 -1.94
CA ASP A 218 22.51 9.97 -2.25
C ASP A 218 23.02 9.90 -3.70
N ARG A 219 22.63 10.87 -4.53
CA ARG A 219 23.19 11.07 -5.87
C ARG A 219 23.85 12.43 -5.93
N CYS A 220 25.15 12.47 -5.62
CA CYS A 220 25.96 13.69 -5.71
C CYS A 220 25.38 14.86 -4.88
N GLY A 221 24.88 14.59 -3.67
CA GLY A 221 24.31 15.58 -2.75
C GLY A 221 22.80 15.79 -2.90
N GLU A 222 22.17 15.20 -3.92
CA GLU A 222 20.72 15.20 -4.09
C GLU A 222 20.09 13.93 -3.52
N LEU A 223 19.03 14.11 -2.73
CA LEU A 223 18.26 12.99 -2.15
C LEU A 223 17.40 12.33 -3.23
N GLY A 224 17.65 11.05 -3.46
CA GLY A 224 16.90 10.20 -4.39
C GLY A 224 15.84 9.35 -3.70
N SER A 225 15.56 8.18 -4.27
CA SER A 225 14.64 7.19 -3.69
C SER A 225 15.20 6.51 -2.44
N CYS A 226 14.35 6.18 -1.48
CA CYS A 226 14.80 5.49 -0.28
C CYS A 226 15.08 3.98 -0.51
N TYR A 227 16.19 3.48 0.02
CA TYR A 227 16.63 2.10 -0.14
C TYR A 227 15.95 1.13 0.85
N ILE A 228 15.72 1.59 2.08
CA ILE A 228 15.16 0.79 3.18
C ILE A 228 14.17 1.63 3.97
N TYR A 229 13.00 1.06 4.21
CA TYR A 229 11.93 1.69 4.96
C TYR A 229 11.72 0.98 6.30
N ARG A 230 11.28 1.72 7.32
CA ARG A 230 10.90 1.19 8.62
C ARG A 230 9.49 0.60 8.53
N ASN A 231 9.37 -0.72 8.58
CA ASN A 231 8.12 -1.45 8.41
C ASN A 231 7.07 -1.07 9.46
N SER A 232 7.47 -0.93 10.72
CA SER A 232 6.58 -0.58 11.83
C SER A 232 5.98 0.82 11.66
N ALA A 233 6.78 1.82 11.30
CA ALA A 233 6.29 3.17 11.06
C ALA A 233 5.37 3.22 9.82
N MET A 234 5.77 2.54 8.74
CA MET A 234 4.97 2.47 7.52
C MET A 234 3.59 1.85 7.78
N SER A 235 3.51 0.76 8.56
CA SER A 235 2.23 0.14 8.89
C SER A 235 1.40 1.02 9.83
N GLN A 236 2.00 1.68 10.82
CA GLN A 236 1.30 2.60 11.73
C GLN A 236 0.70 3.80 11.00
N TYR A 237 1.48 4.49 10.15
CA TYR A 237 0.98 5.63 9.40
C TYR A 237 -0.12 5.22 8.40
N THR A 238 0.03 4.07 7.76
CA THR A 238 -1.00 3.54 6.84
C THR A 238 -2.27 3.15 7.59
N LEU A 239 -2.16 2.55 8.78
CA LEU A 239 -3.30 2.21 9.64
C LEU A 239 -4.08 3.46 10.06
N ILE A 240 -3.38 4.48 10.55
CA ILE A 240 -3.99 5.74 11.01
C ILE A 240 -4.72 6.41 9.86
N ALA A 241 -4.05 6.58 8.71
CA ALA A 241 -4.67 7.16 7.51
C ALA A 241 -5.88 6.33 7.05
N GLY A 242 -5.74 5.01 7.00
CA GLY A 242 -6.80 4.08 6.61
C GLY A 242 -8.03 4.20 7.50
N ILE A 243 -7.86 4.19 8.83
CA ILE A 243 -8.97 4.37 9.79
C ILE A 243 -9.66 5.71 9.57
N ILE A 244 -8.91 6.81 9.45
CA ILE A 244 -9.48 8.15 9.25
C ILE A 244 -10.34 8.20 7.97
N PHE A 245 -9.79 7.76 6.84
CA PHE A 245 -10.52 7.78 5.56
C PHE A 245 -11.74 6.83 5.55
N LYS A 246 -11.61 5.65 6.17
CA LYS A 246 -12.72 4.68 6.25
C LYS A 246 -13.83 5.15 7.18
N LEU A 247 -13.51 5.77 8.32
CA LEU A 247 -14.49 6.37 9.22
C LEU A 247 -15.22 7.52 8.52
N LEU A 248 -14.48 8.42 7.88
CA LEU A 248 -15.07 9.54 7.13
C LEU A 248 -16.02 9.05 6.02
N GLY A 249 -15.58 8.07 5.22
CA GLY A 249 -16.40 7.47 4.18
C GLY A 249 -17.65 6.75 4.72
N THR A 250 -17.52 6.02 5.83
CA THR A 250 -18.65 5.34 6.48
C THR A 250 -19.67 6.35 6.99
N THR A 251 -19.23 7.45 7.61
CA THR A 251 -20.11 8.54 8.04
C THR A 251 -20.85 9.18 6.86
N PHE A 252 -20.17 9.43 5.73
CA PHE A 252 -20.85 9.96 4.54
C PHE A 252 -21.90 8.99 3.98
N PHE A 253 -21.62 7.69 3.92
CA PHE A 253 -22.62 6.71 3.50
C PHE A 253 -23.79 6.58 4.49
N LEU A 254 -23.55 6.74 5.80
CA LEU A 254 -24.60 6.78 6.82
C LEU A 254 -25.52 7.98 6.60
N VAL A 255 -24.94 9.17 6.48
CA VAL A 255 -25.69 10.41 6.21
C VAL A 255 -26.49 10.28 4.91
N ALA A 256 -25.86 9.78 3.84
CA ALA A 256 -26.55 9.52 2.57
C ALA A 256 -27.70 8.52 2.74
N SER A 257 -27.57 7.50 3.58
CA SER A 257 -28.65 6.54 3.83
C SER A 257 -29.84 7.13 4.58
N VAL A 258 -29.61 8.14 5.44
CA VAL A 258 -30.66 8.83 6.18
C VAL A 258 -31.37 9.86 5.30
N LEU A 259 -30.61 10.56 4.45
CA LEU A 259 -31.14 11.59 3.55
C LEU A 259 -31.74 11.04 2.24
N TYR A 260 -31.47 9.77 1.90
CA TYR A 260 -31.98 9.18 0.67
C TYR A 260 -33.50 9.03 0.71
N GLN A 261 -34.16 9.78 -0.16
CA GLN A 261 -35.59 9.66 -0.40
C GLN A 261 -35.80 8.82 -1.67
N PRO A 262 -36.50 7.67 -1.60
CA PRO A 262 -36.80 6.91 -2.80
C PRO A 262 -37.72 7.74 -3.72
N PRO A 263 -37.59 7.61 -5.04
CA PRO A 263 -38.54 8.20 -5.96
C PRO A 263 -39.94 7.65 -5.65
N PRO A 264 -41.00 8.48 -5.70
CA PRO A 264 -42.36 8.02 -5.50
C PRO A 264 -42.67 6.90 -6.51
N GLU A 265 -43.32 5.83 -6.06
CA GLU A 265 -43.76 4.76 -6.94
C GLU A 265 -44.66 5.35 -8.04
N SER A 266 -44.28 5.15 -9.30
CA SER A 266 -45.12 5.52 -10.43
C SER A 266 -46.42 4.69 -10.38
N PRO A 267 -47.62 5.30 -10.50
CA PRO A 267 -48.88 4.58 -10.50
C PRO A 267 -49.05 3.82 -11.82
N LEU A 268 -48.43 2.64 -11.94
CA LEU A 268 -48.55 1.76 -13.10
C LEU A 268 -48.64 0.27 -12.75
N SER A 269 -48.89 -0.08 -11.48
CA SER A 269 -49.20 -1.46 -11.05
C SER A 269 -50.69 -1.73 -10.85
N SER A 270 -51.59 -0.80 -11.21
CA SER A 270 -53.04 -0.93 -11.01
C SER A 270 -53.85 -1.26 -12.28
N CYS A 271 -53.22 -1.73 -13.36
CA CYS A 271 -53.93 -2.12 -14.59
C CYS A 271 -54.02 -3.64 -14.80
N GLU A 272 -53.97 -4.43 -13.73
CA GLU A 272 -54.16 -5.89 -13.81
C GLU A 272 -55.28 -6.33 -12.86
N SER A 273 -56.49 -5.83 -13.11
CA SER A 273 -57.72 -6.39 -12.54
C SER A 273 -58.97 -5.90 -13.29
N MET A 274 -59.27 -6.50 -14.45
CA MET A 274 -60.63 -6.84 -14.87
C MET A 274 -60.56 -7.66 -16.17
N ASN A 275 -61.01 -8.92 -16.13
CA ASN A 275 -61.98 -9.47 -17.08
C ASN A 275 -62.17 -10.97 -16.84
N HIS A 276 -63.16 -11.27 -16.01
CA HIS A 276 -63.87 -12.54 -16.02
C HIS A 276 -65.07 -12.36 -16.96
N GLY A 277 -65.24 -13.23 -17.96
CA GLY A 277 -66.56 -13.49 -18.58
C GLY A 277 -66.75 -13.15 -20.07
N THR A 278 -66.78 -14.23 -20.87
CA THR A 278 -67.82 -14.58 -21.85
C THR A 278 -67.76 -14.04 -23.31
N GLU A 279 -67.78 -15.03 -24.21
CA GLU A 279 -68.13 -15.11 -25.64
C GLU A 279 -68.77 -13.89 -26.34
N HIS A 280 -68.26 -13.52 -27.54
CA HIS A 280 -68.92 -13.80 -28.82
C HIS A 280 -68.08 -13.36 -30.04
N MET A 281 -68.09 -14.22 -31.06
CA MET A 281 -67.54 -14.03 -32.40
C MET A 281 -68.51 -13.25 -33.31
N GLY A 282 -68.03 -12.30 -34.13
CA GLY A 282 -68.72 -11.88 -35.36
C GLY A 282 -68.55 -10.43 -35.86
N ASN A 283 -68.02 -10.32 -37.10
CA ASN A 283 -68.34 -9.36 -38.18
C ASN A 283 -67.61 -8.00 -38.33
N LEU A 284 -66.93 -7.90 -39.49
CA LEU A 284 -66.45 -6.75 -40.29
C LEU A 284 -67.56 -5.69 -40.59
N PRO A 285 -67.29 -4.42 -41.02
CA PRO A 285 -66.45 -4.13 -42.21
C PRO A 285 -65.61 -2.82 -42.27
N ILE A 286 -64.80 -2.83 -43.34
CA ILE A 286 -63.93 -1.83 -43.99
C ILE A 286 -64.49 -0.39 -44.06
N LYS A 287 -63.63 0.61 -43.80
CA LYS A 287 -63.59 1.88 -44.58
C LYS A 287 -62.29 2.69 -44.39
N ASP A 288 -61.50 2.71 -45.47
CA ASP A 288 -60.64 3.76 -46.05
C ASP A 288 -59.55 4.53 -45.24
N LEU A 289 -58.34 4.51 -45.80
CA LEU A 289 -57.21 5.44 -45.58
C LEU A 289 -57.53 6.86 -46.12
N PRO A 290 -56.89 7.93 -45.61
CA PRO A 290 -55.67 8.43 -46.26
C PRO A 290 -54.53 8.89 -45.33
N GLU A 291 -53.40 9.09 -46.00
CA GLU A 291 -52.08 9.66 -45.66
C GLU A 291 -52.12 10.80 -44.63
N ASP A 292 -51.19 10.94 -43.68
CA ASP A 292 -49.81 11.33 -43.95
C ASP A 292 -48.83 10.74 -42.91
N GLY A 293 -47.72 10.22 -43.42
CA GLY A 293 -46.69 9.59 -42.63
C GLY A 293 -45.73 10.58 -41.99
N VAL A 294 -45.26 10.25 -40.79
CA VAL A 294 -43.85 10.41 -40.43
C VAL A 294 -43.42 9.19 -39.60
N ILE A 295 -42.31 8.63 -40.03
CA ILE A 295 -41.72 7.33 -39.71
C ILE A 295 -41.25 7.27 -38.25
N VAL A 296 -41.75 6.28 -37.52
CA VAL A 296 -41.08 5.72 -36.34
C VAL A 296 -39.92 4.88 -36.84
N ASN A 297 -38.70 5.11 -36.35
CA ASN A 297 -37.66 4.08 -36.43
C ASN A 297 -37.25 3.63 -35.03
N LEU A 298 -37.82 2.48 -34.68
CA LEU A 298 -37.69 1.72 -33.45
C LEU A 298 -36.58 0.66 -33.65
N HIS A 299 -35.30 1.05 -33.64
CA HIS A 299 -34.20 0.11 -33.33
C HIS A 299 -32.83 0.79 -33.32
N ALA A 300 -32.30 1.05 -32.13
CA ALA A 300 -30.86 0.94 -31.87
C ALA A 300 -30.67 0.62 -30.39
N ARG A 301 -30.81 -0.68 -30.06
CA ARG A 301 -30.11 -1.27 -28.93
C ARG A 301 -28.62 -1.32 -29.30
N LEU A 302 -27.78 -0.70 -28.48
CA LEU A 302 -26.42 -1.13 -28.14
C LEU A 302 -26.05 -0.49 -26.81
#